data_AF-A0A0J9T272-F1
#
_entry.id   AF-A0A0J9T272-F1
#
_cell.length_a   1.000
_cell.length_b   1.000
_cell.length_c   1.000
_cell.angle_alpha   90.00
_cell.angle_beta   90.00
_cell.angle_gamma   90.00
#
_symmetry.space_group_name_H-M   'P 1'
#
loop_
_entity.id
_entity.type
_entity.pdbx_description
1 polymer ?
#
loop_
_entity_poly.entity_id
_entity_poly.type
_entity_poly.pdbx_seq_one_letter_code
_entity_poly.pdbx_strand_id
1 'polypeptide(L)'
;MQQKYNFATTFNEYNSIFEKVSKKTDNIYDEHCEGFKSRYSISGDSLFTNCKKSFFYLYELEERHAKDDIRKIAEGLAFIYYWLHENEFKNNKYAGNIIDIYKALLELYNDKQDISNITNTYDNQIQNNLDEKLKDLYCLYDKLNKLKTDKGCEQNNKCKCAEECVVIFNKNNEQCKSDSNTDFCRELHRFAKQFDDYITKNNTCDIEKVHVLLNKNPHISVILLPIVITLTITLFLLYKVITNFILDFGYITLLWNSSNIKLL
;
A
#
# COMPACT_ATOMS: atom_id res chain seq x y z
N MET A 1 -18.20 6.73 4.17
CA MET A 1 -17.02 6.60 5.05
C MET A 1 -15.80 6.67 4.17
N GLN A 2 -14.92 7.64 4.43
CA GLN A 2 -13.95 8.20 3.48
C GLN A 2 -12.57 7.59 3.74
N GLN A 3 -11.95 6.96 2.73
CA GLN A 3 -10.74 6.16 2.93
C GLN A 3 -9.50 7.07 3.08
N LYS A 4 -8.98 7.22 4.30
CA LYS A 4 -7.78 8.04 4.59
C LYS A 4 -6.50 7.53 3.91
N TYR A 5 -6.46 6.25 3.54
CA TYR A 5 -5.30 5.56 2.98
C TYR A 5 -5.69 4.89 1.66
N ASN A 6 -5.28 5.45 0.51
CA ASN A 6 -5.69 4.95 -0.83
C ASN A 6 -4.52 4.87 -1.84
N PHE A 7 -3.34 4.45 -1.39
CA PHE A 7 -2.12 4.41 -2.22
C PHE A 7 -2.16 3.37 -3.36
N ALA A 8 -2.85 2.25 -3.17
CA ALA A 8 -3.00 1.15 -4.11
C ALA A 8 -3.52 1.62 -5.48
N THR A 9 -4.33 2.67 -5.48
CA THR A 9 -4.95 3.20 -6.69
C THR A 9 -4.32 4.50 -7.14
N THR A 10 -3.71 5.28 -6.24
CA THR A 10 -3.26 6.65 -6.54
C THR A 10 -1.74 6.84 -6.56
N PHE A 11 -0.95 5.94 -5.96
CA PHE A 11 0.51 6.09 -5.95
C PHE A 11 1.11 6.22 -7.35
N ASN A 12 0.70 5.34 -8.27
CA ASN A 12 1.22 5.34 -9.65
C ASN A 12 0.84 6.64 -10.39
N GLU A 13 -0.34 7.19 -10.12
CA GLU A 13 -0.80 8.46 -10.69
C GLU A 13 0.15 9.59 -10.29
N TYR A 14 0.33 9.81 -8.98
CA TYR A 14 1.21 10.86 -8.49
C TYR A 14 2.69 10.64 -8.83
N ASN A 15 3.17 9.39 -8.74
CA ASN A 15 4.53 9.07 -9.14
C ASN A 15 4.77 9.35 -10.63
N SER A 16 3.79 9.07 -11.50
CA SER A 16 3.92 9.36 -12.93
C SER A 16 4.00 10.87 -13.22
N ILE A 17 3.23 11.68 -12.50
CA ILE A 17 3.31 13.15 -12.57
C ILE A 17 4.71 13.58 -12.15
N PHE A 18 5.17 13.10 -11.00
CA PHE A 18 6.48 13.44 -10.45
C PHE A 18 7.64 13.03 -11.36
N GLU A 19 7.65 11.81 -11.90
CA GLU A 19 8.69 11.34 -12.82
C GLU A 19 8.73 12.15 -14.12
N LYS A 20 7.56 12.58 -14.63
CA LYS A 20 7.46 13.43 -15.82
C LYS A 20 8.11 14.78 -15.56
N VAL A 21 7.73 15.45 -14.47
CA VAL A 21 8.20 16.82 -14.19
C VAL A 21 9.62 16.88 -13.67
N SER A 22 10.11 15.83 -13.01
CA SER A 22 11.44 15.80 -12.43
C SER A 22 12.58 15.88 -13.46
N LYS A 23 12.24 15.76 -14.75
CA LYS A 23 13.17 15.88 -15.88
C LYS A 23 13.16 17.27 -16.51
N LYS A 24 12.26 18.18 -16.08
CA LYS A 24 12.22 19.56 -16.58
C LYS A 24 13.48 20.30 -16.14
N THR A 25 14.11 21.00 -17.09
CA THR A 25 15.34 21.77 -16.86
C THR A 25 15.10 23.28 -16.88
N ASP A 26 13.86 23.73 -17.02
CA ASP A 26 13.47 25.14 -16.99
C ASP A 26 13.97 25.82 -15.69
N ASN A 27 14.33 27.10 -15.82
CA ASN A 27 14.89 27.92 -14.75
C ASN A 27 13.86 28.85 -14.09
N ILE A 28 12.58 28.69 -14.42
CA ILE A 28 11.49 29.59 -13.96
C ILE A 28 11.36 29.69 -12.43
N TYR A 29 11.91 28.72 -11.69
CA TYR A 29 11.88 28.66 -10.23
C TYR A 29 13.26 28.82 -9.57
N ASP A 30 14.30 29.14 -10.34
CA ASP A 30 15.67 29.15 -9.83
C ASP A 30 15.86 30.18 -8.70
N GLU A 31 15.44 31.43 -8.92
CA GLU A 31 15.57 32.49 -7.93
C GLU A 31 14.87 32.13 -6.60
N HIS A 32 13.64 31.63 -6.68
CA HIS A 32 12.86 31.24 -5.50
C HIS A 32 13.49 30.06 -4.77
N CYS A 33 13.92 29.03 -5.50
CA CYS A 33 14.54 27.87 -4.89
C CYS A 33 15.95 28.15 -4.35
N GLU A 34 16.69 29.11 -4.92
CA GLU A 34 17.95 29.58 -4.34
C GLU A 34 17.72 30.33 -3.02
N GLY A 35 16.70 31.20 -2.97
CA GLY A 35 16.29 31.85 -1.73
C GLY A 35 15.83 30.86 -0.66
N PHE A 36 15.04 29.86 -1.05
CA PHE A 36 14.57 28.79 -0.17
C PHE A 36 15.73 27.94 0.36
N LYS A 37 16.64 27.51 -0.51
CA LYS A 37 17.85 26.77 -0.13
C LYS A 37 18.67 27.56 0.87
N SER A 38 18.94 28.84 0.57
CA SER A 38 19.77 29.71 1.41
C SER A 38 19.19 29.90 2.82
N ARG A 39 17.86 29.81 2.96
CA ARG A 39 17.18 29.94 4.25
C ARG A 39 17.24 28.65 5.08
N TYR A 40 17.04 27.49 4.45
CA TYR A 40 16.78 26.25 5.19
C TYR A 40 17.89 25.20 5.10
N SER A 41 18.71 25.18 4.05
CA SER A 41 19.80 24.22 3.93
C SER A 41 20.95 24.56 4.87
N ILE A 42 21.41 23.60 5.68
CA ILE A 42 22.65 23.75 6.47
C ILE A 42 23.88 23.38 5.62
N SER A 43 23.72 22.41 4.71
CA SER A 43 24.79 21.95 3.84
C SER A 43 24.22 21.24 2.61
N GLY A 44 24.86 21.44 1.45
CA GLY A 44 24.51 20.80 0.20
C GLY A 44 23.47 21.57 -0.63
N ASP A 45 23.41 21.21 -1.91
CA ASP A 45 22.56 21.86 -2.93
C ASP A 45 21.36 21.02 -3.37
N SER A 46 21.14 19.85 -2.75
CA SER A 46 20.02 18.97 -3.07
C SER A 46 18.67 19.66 -2.91
N LEU A 47 18.56 20.55 -1.91
CA LEU A 47 17.31 21.26 -1.61
C LEU A 47 16.89 22.20 -2.73
N PHE A 48 17.84 22.85 -3.41
CA PHE A 48 17.54 23.67 -4.58
C PHE A 48 16.92 22.83 -5.70
N THR A 49 17.56 21.70 -6.01
CA THR A 49 17.09 20.79 -7.05
C THR A 49 15.71 20.20 -6.71
N ASN A 50 15.52 19.79 -5.45
CA ASN A 50 14.28 19.15 -5.03
C ASN A 50 13.15 20.16 -4.83
N CYS A 51 13.44 21.40 -4.44
CA CYS A 51 12.48 22.52 -4.49
C CYS A 51 11.92 22.71 -5.90
N LYS A 52 12.78 22.77 -6.93
CA LYS A 52 12.33 22.92 -8.33
C LYS A 52 11.42 21.78 -8.76
N LYS A 53 11.81 20.53 -8.47
CA LYS A 53 10.98 19.35 -8.78
C LYS A 53 9.63 19.41 -8.10
N SER A 54 9.58 19.82 -6.83
CA SER A 54 8.34 20.01 -6.10
C SER A 54 7.48 21.10 -6.74
N PHE A 55 8.03 22.23 -7.16
CA PHE A 55 7.25 23.30 -7.78
C PHE A 55 6.63 22.88 -9.11
N PHE A 56 7.39 22.18 -9.97
CA PHE A 56 6.80 21.64 -11.20
C PHE A 56 5.76 20.56 -10.92
N TYR A 57 5.94 19.77 -9.86
CA TYR A 57 4.96 18.77 -9.44
C TYR A 57 3.66 19.42 -8.97
N LEU A 58 3.74 20.42 -8.09
CA LEU A 58 2.59 21.16 -7.58
C LEU A 58 1.82 21.84 -8.71
N TYR A 59 2.54 22.43 -9.67
CA TYR A 59 1.93 23.01 -10.86
C TYR A 59 1.14 21.99 -11.68
N GLU A 60 1.73 20.84 -12.04
CA GLU A 60 0.98 19.81 -12.79
C GLU A 60 -0.13 19.15 -11.94
N LEU A 61 0.02 19.12 -10.61
CA LEU A 61 -1.00 18.60 -9.71
C LEU A 61 -2.27 19.48 -9.78
N GLU A 62 -2.11 20.81 -9.74
CA GLU A 62 -3.23 21.76 -9.87
C GLU A 62 -3.79 21.85 -11.29
N GLU A 63 -2.96 21.66 -12.33
CA GLU A 63 -3.44 21.63 -13.71
C GLU A 63 -4.29 20.38 -14.01
N ARG A 64 -3.96 19.24 -13.38
CA ARG A 64 -4.66 17.97 -13.62
C ARG A 64 -5.91 17.79 -12.79
N HIS A 65 -5.91 18.31 -11.57
CA HIS A 65 -7.04 18.20 -10.66
C HIS A 65 -7.66 19.56 -10.50
N ALA A 66 -8.95 19.66 -10.84
CA ALA A 66 -9.69 20.89 -10.63
C ALA A 66 -9.55 21.34 -9.17
N LYS A 67 -9.47 22.66 -8.96
CA LYS A 67 -9.15 23.26 -7.64
C LYS A 67 -10.12 22.87 -6.53
N ASP A 68 -11.29 22.35 -6.87
CA ASP A 68 -12.33 21.83 -6.00
C ASP A 68 -12.18 20.34 -5.66
N ASP A 69 -11.33 19.57 -6.36
CA ASP A 69 -10.95 18.21 -5.95
C ASP A 69 -9.87 18.23 -4.86
N ILE A 70 -10.25 18.84 -3.73
CA ILE A 70 -9.44 19.01 -2.53
C ILE A 70 -8.82 17.67 -2.10
N ARG A 71 -9.53 16.56 -2.29
CA ARG A 71 -9.04 15.22 -1.94
C ARG A 71 -7.85 14.82 -2.80
N LYS A 72 -7.95 14.95 -4.13
CA LYS A 72 -6.84 14.60 -5.03
C LYS A 72 -5.63 15.50 -4.84
N ILE A 73 -5.84 16.78 -4.55
CA ILE A 73 -4.76 17.68 -4.18
C ILE A 73 -4.11 17.20 -2.86
N ALA A 74 -4.90 16.92 -1.82
CA ALA A 74 -4.40 16.46 -0.54
C ALA A 74 -3.56 15.17 -0.66
N GLU A 75 -4.04 14.17 -1.39
CA GLU A 75 -3.29 12.94 -1.66
C GLU A 75 -1.95 13.21 -2.39
N GLY A 76 -1.93 14.12 -3.36
CA GLY A 76 -0.71 14.54 -4.04
C GLY A 76 0.27 15.31 -3.14
N LEU A 77 -0.24 16.14 -2.23
CA LEU A 77 0.57 16.81 -1.21
C LEU A 77 1.20 15.83 -0.22
N ALA A 78 0.45 14.79 0.19
CA ALA A 78 1.03 13.73 1.01
C ALA A 78 2.12 12.96 0.24
N PHE A 79 1.88 12.66 -1.05
CA PHE A 79 2.87 12.00 -1.90
C PHE A 79 4.19 12.77 -1.97
N ILE A 80 4.16 14.07 -2.31
CA ILE A 80 5.40 14.85 -2.46
C ILE A 80 6.10 15.07 -1.11
N TYR A 81 5.35 15.20 -0.01
CA TYR A 81 5.93 15.25 1.33
C TYR A 81 6.76 14.01 1.64
N TYR A 82 6.21 12.81 1.45
CA TYR A 82 6.96 11.57 1.74
C TYR A 82 8.08 11.30 0.75
N TRP A 83 7.91 11.73 -0.51
CA TRP A 83 9.01 11.71 -1.46
C TRP A 83 10.18 12.58 -0.98
N LEU A 84 9.92 13.82 -0.55
CA LEU A 84 10.93 14.69 0.03
C LEU A 84 11.49 14.10 1.33
N HIS A 85 10.65 13.50 2.17
CA HIS A 85 11.12 12.85 3.39
C HIS A 85 12.20 11.80 3.08
N GLU A 86 11.94 10.85 2.17
CA GLU A 86 12.86 9.76 1.89
C GLU A 86 14.07 10.18 1.05
N ASN A 87 13.91 11.16 0.15
CA ASN A 87 14.96 11.50 -0.84
C ASN A 87 15.71 12.80 -0.51
N GLU A 88 15.17 13.65 0.38
CA GLU A 88 15.78 14.94 0.75
C GLU A 88 15.99 15.07 2.25
N PHE A 89 14.98 14.83 3.08
CA PHE A 89 15.05 15.19 4.51
C PHE A 89 15.77 14.15 5.36
N LYS A 90 15.66 12.86 5.04
CA LYS A 90 16.21 11.76 5.84
C LYS A 90 17.74 11.79 6.01
N ASN A 91 18.48 12.24 5.00
CA ASN A 91 19.94 12.14 4.95
C ASN A 91 20.65 13.50 5.05
N ASN A 92 19.90 14.59 5.21
CA ASN A 92 20.44 15.96 5.19
C ASN A 92 20.03 16.72 6.46
N LYS A 93 20.69 17.86 6.70
CA LYS A 93 20.44 18.72 7.86
C LYS A 93 19.87 20.07 7.42
N TYR A 94 18.89 20.57 8.17
CA TYR A 94 18.20 21.81 7.85
C TYR A 94 18.00 22.70 9.09
N ALA A 95 17.90 24.00 8.83
CA ALA A 95 17.59 25.02 9.81
C ALA A 95 16.07 25.08 10.03
N GLY A 96 15.53 24.13 10.78
CA GLY A 96 14.10 24.04 11.10
C GLY A 96 13.61 22.61 11.25
N ASN A 97 12.39 22.45 11.72
CA ASN A 97 11.74 21.14 11.66
C ASN A 97 11.22 20.88 10.23
N ILE A 98 11.15 19.60 9.85
CA ILE A 98 10.85 19.19 8.47
C ILE A 98 9.44 19.62 8.03
N ILE A 99 8.46 19.59 8.95
CA ILE A 99 7.07 19.96 8.66
C ILE A 99 6.95 21.45 8.34
N ASP A 100 7.65 22.31 9.07
CA ASP A 100 7.66 23.76 8.84
C ASP A 100 8.39 24.10 7.54
N ILE A 101 9.50 23.41 7.24
CA ILE A 101 10.20 23.57 5.96
C ILE A 101 9.28 23.17 4.81
N TYR A 102 8.55 22.05 4.94
CA TYR A 102 7.59 21.64 3.93
C TYR A 102 6.45 22.64 3.77
N LYS A 103 5.87 23.15 4.87
CA LYS A 103 4.85 24.20 4.80
C LYS A 103 5.37 25.45 4.10
N ALA A 104 6.58 25.90 4.44
CA ALA A 104 7.20 27.06 3.81
C ALA A 104 7.46 26.85 2.30
N LEU A 105 7.75 25.61 1.87
CA LEU A 105 7.87 25.28 0.45
C LEU A 105 6.53 25.48 -0.28
N LEU A 106 5.43 25.05 0.34
CA LEU A 106 4.07 25.20 -0.22
C LEU A 106 3.64 26.68 -0.26
N GLU A 107 3.91 27.44 0.79
CA GLU A 107 3.65 28.88 0.84
C GLU A 107 4.42 29.63 -0.25
N LEU A 108 5.71 29.34 -0.42
CA LEU A 108 6.53 29.96 -1.46
C LEU A 108 6.02 29.63 -2.87
N TYR A 109 5.48 28.43 -3.09
CA TYR A 109 4.83 28.08 -4.35
C TYR A 109 3.53 28.88 -4.55
N ASN A 110 2.70 28.99 -3.51
CA ASN A 110 1.44 29.74 -3.55
C ASN A 110 1.64 31.21 -3.90
N ASP A 111 2.67 31.86 -3.34
CA ASP A 111 3.00 33.26 -3.61
C ASP A 111 3.31 33.50 -5.11
N LYS A 112 3.67 32.46 -5.85
CA LYS A 112 3.98 32.53 -7.28
C LYS A 112 2.76 32.30 -8.18
N GLN A 113 1.68 31.73 -7.66
CA GLN A 113 0.51 31.35 -8.44
C GLN A 113 -0.66 32.27 -8.13
N ASP A 114 -1.20 32.94 -9.15
CA ASP A 114 -2.28 33.92 -8.99
C ASP A 114 -3.52 33.36 -8.26
N ILE A 115 -3.81 32.06 -8.43
CA ILE A 115 -4.93 31.38 -7.78
C ILE A 115 -4.51 29.93 -7.46
N SER A 116 -3.99 29.66 -6.26
CA SER A 116 -3.64 28.30 -5.82
C SER A 116 -4.40 27.87 -4.55
N ASN A 117 -4.84 26.62 -4.52
CA ASN A 117 -5.51 26.02 -3.37
C ASN A 117 -4.57 25.12 -2.52
N ILE A 118 -3.27 25.07 -2.84
CA ILE A 118 -2.31 24.15 -2.19
C ILE A 118 -2.20 24.40 -0.68
N THR A 119 -1.85 25.61 -0.23
CA THR A 119 -1.70 25.88 1.22
C THR A 119 -3.01 25.69 1.99
N ASN A 120 -4.14 26.14 1.42
CA ASN A 120 -5.46 25.92 2.02
C ASN A 120 -5.80 24.43 2.15
N THR A 121 -5.46 23.62 1.15
CA THR A 121 -5.66 22.16 1.19
C THR A 121 -4.75 21.53 2.23
N TYR A 122 -3.49 21.97 2.30
CA TYR A 122 -2.52 21.47 3.26
C TYR A 122 -3.00 21.70 4.71
N ASP A 123 -3.34 22.93 5.06
CA ASP A 123 -3.73 23.30 6.42
C ASP A 123 -5.02 22.58 6.86
N ASN A 124 -6.00 22.46 5.97
CA ASN A 124 -7.31 21.89 6.31
C ASN A 124 -7.35 20.36 6.26
N GLN A 125 -6.54 19.71 5.41
CA GLN A 125 -6.67 18.27 5.13
C GLN A 125 -5.43 17.45 5.46
N ILE A 126 -4.23 18.04 5.47
CA ILE A 126 -2.97 17.30 5.50
C ILE A 126 -2.12 17.54 6.74
N GLN A 127 -2.04 18.78 7.24
CA GLN A 127 -1.10 19.14 8.31
C GLN A 127 -1.14 18.18 9.52
N ASN A 128 -2.33 17.76 9.94
CA ASN A 128 -2.53 16.86 11.08
C ASN A 128 -2.62 15.37 10.70
N ASN A 129 -2.50 15.04 9.42
CA ASN A 129 -2.65 13.71 8.85
C ASN A 129 -1.34 13.11 8.28
N LEU A 130 -0.24 13.87 8.29
CA LEU A 130 1.08 13.37 7.94
C LEU A 130 1.67 12.55 9.10
N ASP A 131 1.26 11.29 9.19
CA ASP A 131 1.66 10.36 10.25
C ASP A 131 2.59 9.23 9.76
N GLU A 132 3.17 8.51 10.72
CA GLU A 132 4.12 7.42 10.45
C GLU A 132 3.48 6.26 9.66
N LYS A 133 2.17 6.03 9.81
CA LYS A 133 1.43 5.01 9.06
C LYS A 133 1.37 5.34 7.58
N LEU A 134 1.05 6.59 7.26
CA LEU A 134 1.00 7.07 5.90
C LEU A 134 2.40 7.07 5.25
N LYS A 135 3.45 7.41 6.02
CA LYS A 135 4.84 7.26 5.60
C LYS A 135 5.21 5.81 5.27
N ASP A 136 4.87 4.87 6.15
CA ASP A 136 5.21 3.47 5.96
C ASP A 136 4.49 2.89 4.72
N LEU A 137 3.22 3.28 4.48
CA LEU A 137 2.53 2.94 3.23
C LEU A 137 3.23 3.52 2.00
N TYR A 138 3.61 4.81 2.03
CA TYR A 138 4.36 5.42 0.94
C TYR A 138 5.64 4.62 0.63
N CYS A 139 6.44 4.32 1.66
CA CYS A 139 7.69 3.57 1.51
C CYS A 139 7.48 2.18 0.89
N LEU A 140 6.41 1.48 1.29
CA LEU A 140 6.04 0.19 0.72
C LEU A 140 5.74 0.30 -0.78
N TYR A 141 4.86 1.24 -1.17
CA TYR A 141 4.48 1.42 -2.58
C TYR A 141 5.63 1.94 -3.45
N ASP A 142 6.46 2.83 -2.93
CA ASP A 142 7.66 3.31 -3.62
C ASP A 142 8.64 2.16 -3.90
N LYS A 143 8.94 1.33 -2.90
CA LYS A 143 9.79 0.14 -3.10
C LYS A 143 9.20 -0.86 -4.08
N LEU A 144 7.89 -1.10 -4.02
CA LEU A 144 7.21 -1.97 -5.00
C LEU A 144 7.28 -1.40 -6.42
N ASN A 145 7.14 -0.09 -6.59
CA ASN A 145 7.32 0.56 -7.89
C ASN A 145 8.76 0.45 -8.40
N LYS A 146 9.74 0.64 -7.51
CA LYS A 146 11.18 0.47 -7.82
C LYS A 146 11.52 -0.96 -8.22
N LEU A 147 10.94 -1.96 -7.55
CA LEU A 147 11.02 -3.37 -7.94
C LEU A 147 10.46 -3.59 -9.35
N LYS A 148 9.25 -3.09 -9.63
CA LYS A 148 8.56 -3.25 -10.93
C LYS A 148 9.27 -2.59 -12.10
N THR A 149 10.00 -1.51 -11.86
CA THR A 149 10.60 -0.66 -12.91
C THR A 149 12.11 -0.85 -13.05
N ASP A 150 12.73 -1.69 -12.23
CA ASP A 150 14.18 -1.88 -12.14
C ASP A 150 14.97 -0.58 -11.87
N LYS A 151 14.32 0.42 -11.29
CA LYS A 151 14.92 1.70 -10.92
C LYS A 151 15.03 1.78 -9.40
N GLY A 152 16.24 1.89 -8.86
CA GLY A 152 16.45 2.15 -7.43
C GLY A 152 16.46 0.91 -6.51
N CYS A 153 16.10 -0.28 -6.99
CA CYS A 153 16.55 -1.54 -6.42
C CYS A 153 17.55 -2.15 -7.42
N GLU A 154 18.86 -1.97 -7.23
CA GLU A 154 19.88 -2.55 -8.12
C GLU A 154 19.67 -4.06 -8.28
N GLN A 155 20.04 -4.67 -9.42
CA GLN A 155 19.71 -6.07 -9.74
C GLN A 155 20.17 -7.07 -8.65
N ASN A 156 21.35 -6.88 -8.08
CA ASN A 156 21.87 -7.72 -6.99
C ASN A 156 21.23 -7.42 -5.61
N ASN A 157 20.35 -6.42 -5.55
CA ASN A 157 19.75 -5.85 -4.35
C ASN A 157 18.21 -5.87 -4.37
N LYS A 158 17.58 -6.43 -5.42
CA LYS A 158 16.11 -6.57 -5.51
C LYS A 158 15.54 -7.39 -4.36
N CYS A 159 16.20 -8.49 -3.99
CA CYS A 159 15.76 -9.27 -2.83
C CYS A 159 15.83 -8.46 -1.54
N LYS A 160 16.90 -7.71 -1.28
CA LYS A 160 16.99 -6.84 -0.11
C LYS A 160 15.89 -5.78 -0.09
N CYS A 161 15.59 -5.19 -1.25
CA CYS A 161 14.46 -4.25 -1.42
C CYS A 161 13.13 -4.91 -0.99
N ALA A 162 12.92 -6.16 -1.41
CA ALA A 162 11.76 -6.97 -1.05
C ALA A 162 11.73 -7.34 0.45
N GLU A 163 12.87 -7.71 1.03
CA GLU A 163 13.02 -7.97 2.47
C GLU A 163 12.70 -6.72 3.32
N GLU A 164 13.12 -5.53 2.89
CA GLU A 164 12.78 -4.27 3.55
C GLU A 164 11.26 -4.01 3.54
N CYS A 165 10.56 -4.37 2.45
CA CYS A 165 9.09 -4.32 2.43
C CYS A 165 8.46 -5.25 3.47
N VAL A 166 9.01 -6.46 3.66
CA VAL A 166 8.55 -7.41 4.68
C VAL A 166 8.74 -6.84 6.08
N VAL A 167 9.87 -6.20 6.36
CA VAL A 167 10.15 -5.56 7.66
C VAL A 167 9.13 -4.46 7.95
N ILE A 168 8.90 -3.54 7.01
CA ILE A 168 7.93 -2.44 7.18
C ILE A 168 6.51 -2.98 7.34
N PHE A 169 6.12 -3.98 6.53
CA PHE A 169 4.80 -4.60 6.66
C PHE A 169 4.62 -5.26 8.02
N ASN A 170 5.57 -6.08 8.49
CA ASN A 170 5.44 -6.81 9.74
C ASN A 170 5.29 -5.88 10.94
N LYS A 171 6.13 -4.84 11.00
CA LYS A 171 6.02 -3.76 12.00
C LYS A 171 4.59 -3.20 12.05
N ASN A 172 3.98 -2.98 10.89
CA ASN A 172 2.65 -2.38 10.79
C ASN A 172 1.50 -3.37 10.89
N ASN A 173 1.71 -4.65 10.62
CA ASN A 173 0.67 -5.66 10.62
C ASN A 173 0.34 -6.14 12.05
N GLU A 174 1.25 -5.96 13.02
CA GLU A 174 0.99 -6.29 14.42
C GLU A 174 -0.23 -5.55 14.98
N GLN A 175 -0.32 -4.25 14.76
CA GLN A 175 -1.49 -3.43 15.13
C GLN A 175 -2.76 -3.77 14.32
N CYS A 176 -2.62 -4.41 13.16
CA CYS A 176 -3.76 -4.88 12.36
C CYS A 176 -4.33 -6.22 12.84
N LYS A 177 -3.66 -6.92 13.76
CA LYS A 177 -4.18 -8.15 14.38
C LYS A 177 -5.34 -7.88 15.33
N SER A 178 -5.35 -6.70 15.99
CA SER A 178 -6.40 -6.31 16.93
C SER A 178 -7.61 -5.63 16.28
N ASP A 179 -7.41 -4.94 15.15
CA ASP A 179 -8.50 -4.32 14.37
C ASP A 179 -8.13 -4.29 12.87
N SER A 180 -8.58 -5.31 12.14
CA SER A 180 -8.30 -5.44 10.70
C SER A 180 -9.17 -4.55 9.80
N ASN A 181 -10.18 -3.86 10.35
CA ASN A 181 -11.15 -3.12 9.55
C ASN A 181 -10.82 -1.64 9.35
N THR A 182 -9.77 -1.14 10.00
CA THR A 182 -9.30 0.23 9.79
C THR A 182 -8.88 0.45 8.33
N ASP A 183 -9.07 1.67 7.82
CA ASP A 183 -8.67 2.04 6.46
C ASP A 183 -7.18 1.78 6.20
N PHE A 184 -6.35 1.97 7.23
CA PHE A 184 -4.92 1.68 7.18
C PHE A 184 -4.64 0.19 6.96
N CYS A 185 -5.24 -0.69 7.77
CA CYS A 185 -5.00 -2.13 7.68
C CYS A 185 -5.50 -2.71 6.35
N ARG A 186 -6.65 -2.21 5.87
CA ARG A 186 -7.16 -2.57 4.54
C ARG A 186 -6.17 -2.21 3.44
N GLU A 187 -5.56 -1.04 3.53
CA GLU A 187 -4.60 -0.58 2.55
C GLU A 187 -3.27 -1.34 2.64
N LEU A 188 -2.78 -1.61 3.85
CA LEU A 188 -1.61 -2.45 4.10
C LEU A 188 -1.78 -3.87 3.54
N HIS A 189 -2.97 -4.46 3.69
CA HIS A 189 -3.27 -5.78 3.12
C HIS A 189 -3.44 -5.75 1.60
N ARG A 190 -3.95 -4.66 1.02
CA ARG A 190 -3.94 -4.46 -0.43
C ARG A 190 -2.52 -4.40 -0.98
N PHE A 191 -1.61 -3.71 -0.28
CA PHE A 191 -0.19 -3.70 -0.63
C PHE A 191 0.37 -5.14 -0.64
N ALA A 192 0.18 -5.91 0.44
CA ALA A 192 0.69 -7.28 0.54
C ALA A 192 0.26 -8.12 -0.66
N LYS A 193 -1.03 -8.09 -1.02
CA LYS A 193 -1.54 -8.80 -2.20
C LYS A 193 -0.81 -8.40 -3.49
N GLN A 194 -0.64 -7.10 -3.75
CA GLN A 194 0.05 -6.63 -4.96
C GLN A 194 1.53 -7.01 -4.98
N PHE A 195 2.17 -7.01 -3.81
CA PHE A 195 3.56 -7.39 -3.65
C PHE A 195 3.75 -8.89 -3.91
N ASP A 196 2.92 -9.72 -3.30
CA ASP A 196 2.93 -11.18 -3.45
C ASP A 196 2.71 -11.63 -4.90
N ASP A 197 1.71 -11.03 -5.56
CA ASP A 197 1.42 -11.29 -6.97
C ASP A 197 2.64 -10.95 -7.84
N TYR A 198 3.35 -9.86 -7.53
CA TYR A 198 4.54 -9.45 -8.26
C TYR A 198 5.74 -10.37 -8.02
N ILE A 199 6.07 -10.68 -6.76
CA ILE A 199 7.21 -11.53 -6.40
C ILE A 199 7.04 -12.92 -6.98
N THR A 200 5.86 -13.52 -6.82
CA THR A 200 5.55 -14.88 -7.31
C THR A 200 5.69 -14.96 -8.82
N LYS A 201 5.16 -13.97 -9.55
CA LYS A 201 5.19 -13.95 -11.01
C LYS A 201 6.60 -13.76 -11.58
N ASN A 202 7.44 -12.97 -10.92
CA ASN A 202 8.74 -12.55 -11.47
C ASN A 202 9.93 -13.30 -10.85
N ASN A 203 9.69 -14.22 -9.91
CA ASN A 203 10.71 -14.97 -9.18
C ASN A 203 11.85 -14.06 -8.66
N THR A 204 11.46 -12.91 -8.10
CA THR A 204 12.38 -11.80 -7.78
C THR A 204 13.33 -12.10 -6.62
N CYS A 205 12.87 -12.90 -5.66
CA CYS A 205 13.69 -13.44 -4.58
C CYS A 205 13.17 -14.83 -4.20
N ASP A 206 14.00 -15.59 -3.50
CA ASP A 206 13.59 -16.77 -2.75
C ASP A 206 12.34 -16.47 -1.90
N ILE A 207 11.28 -17.20 -2.21
CA ILE A 207 9.98 -17.11 -1.58
C ILE A 207 10.09 -17.30 -0.07
N GLU A 208 11.03 -18.13 0.41
CA GLU A 208 11.21 -18.37 1.85
C GLU A 208 11.60 -17.08 2.60
N LYS A 209 12.36 -16.18 1.98
CA LYS A 209 12.81 -14.92 2.59
C LYS A 209 11.71 -13.86 2.68
N VAL A 210 10.70 -13.97 1.82
CA VAL A 210 9.56 -13.03 1.75
C VAL A 210 8.23 -13.71 2.06
N HIS A 211 8.29 -14.91 2.64
CA HIS A 211 7.18 -15.83 2.88
C HIS A 211 6.06 -15.23 3.75
N VAL A 212 6.40 -14.28 4.61
CA VAL A 212 5.46 -13.69 5.58
C VAL A 212 4.33 -12.91 4.91
N LEU A 213 4.59 -12.32 3.73
CA LEU A 213 3.55 -11.65 2.94
C LEU A 213 2.73 -12.68 2.15
N LEU A 214 3.41 -13.66 1.54
CA LEU A 214 2.84 -14.68 0.66
C LEU A 214 1.84 -15.63 1.35
N ASN A 215 1.98 -15.84 2.66
CA ASN A 215 0.97 -16.56 3.44
C ASN A 215 -0.24 -15.66 3.65
N LYS A 216 -1.10 -15.66 2.63
CA LYS A 216 -2.46 -15.11 2.58
C LYS A 216 -3.03 -14.96 3.98
N ASN A 217 -3.33 -13.72 4.31
CA ASN A 217 -4.25 -13.26 5.35
C ASN A 217 -4.98 -14.42 6.06
N PRO A 218 -4.84 -14.58 7.39
CA PRO A 218 -5.50 -15.65 8.12
C PRO A 218 -7.01 -15.66 7.92
N HIS A 219 -7.63 -14.57 7.48
CA HIS A 219 -9.05 -14.53 7.13
C HIS A 219 -9.48 -15.57 6.09
N ILE A 220 -8.66 -15.94 5.10
CA ILE A 220 -9.03 -17.00 4.15
C ILE A 220 -8.94 -18.37 4.82
N SER A 221 -7.88 -18.65 5.58
CA SER A 221 -7.74 -19.92 6.32
C SER A 221 -8.76 -20.08 7.46
N VAL A 222 -9.10 -19.00 8.16
CA VAL A 222 -10.06 -18.98 9.28
C VAL A 222 -11.49 -19.20 8.79
N ILE A 223 -11.84 -18.79 7.56
CA ILE A 223 -13.15 -19.06 6.96
C ILE A 223 -13.22 -20.46 6.34
N LEU A 224 -12.11 -20.96 5.78
CA LEU A 224 -12.09 -22.28 5.14
C LEU A 224 -12.14 -23.44 6.15
N LEU A 225 -11.51 -23.29 7.32
CA LEU A 225 -11.47 -24.34 8.35
C LEU A 225 -12.87 -24.79 8.82
N PRO A 226 -13.78 -23.88 9.24
CA PRO A 226 -15.12 -24.28 9.64
C PRO A 226 -15.89 -24.95 8.50
N ILE A 227 -15.73 -24.49 7.26
CA ILE A 227 -16.42 -25.03 6.08
C ILE A 227 -15.96 -26.47 5.79
N VAL A 228 -14.66 -26.74 5.82
CA VAL A 228 -14.11 -28.08 5.60
C VAL A 228 -14.52 -29.03 6.73
N ILE A 229 -14.51 -28.56 7.99
CA ILE A 229 -14.97 -29.37 9.13
C ILE A 229 -16.46 -29.68 9.02
N THR A 230 -17.30 -28.70 8.66
CA THR A 230 -18.74 -28.96 8.46
C THR A 230 -19.01 -29.89 7.29
N LEU A 231 -18.31 -29.74 6.17
CA LEU A 231 -18.45 -30.63 5.01
C LEU A 231 -18.01 -32.07 5.31
N THR A 232 -16.92 -32.25 6.06
CA THR A 232 -16.44 -33.60 6.44
C THR A 232 -17.41 -34.29 7.40
N ILE A 233 -17.94 -33.57 8.39
CA ILE A 233 -18.95 -34.11 9.31
C ILE A 233 -20.24 -34.47 8.58
N THR A 234 -20.74 -33.61 7.69
CA THR A 234 -21.98 -33.90 6.94
C THR A 234 -21.83 -35.12 6.02
N LEU A 235 -20.72 -35.23 5.29
CA LEU A 235 -20.42 -36.41 4.47
C LEU A 235 -20.31 -37.69 5.31
N PHE A 236 -19.68 -37.63 6.48
CA PHE A 236 -19.58 -38.76 7.40
C PHE A 236 -20.95 -39.23 7.91
N LEU A 237 -21.82 -38.30 8.29
CA LEU A 237 -23.18 -38.61 8.71
C LEU A 237 -24.02 -39.21 7.57
N LEU A 238 -23.92 -38.66 6.36
CA LEU A 238 -24.60 -39.19 5.17
C LEU A 238 -24.13 -40.61 4.84
N TYR A 239 -22.81 -40.84 4.85
CA TYR A 239 -22.24 -42.16 4.64
C TYR A 239 -22.81 -43.17 5.65
N LYS A 240 -22.81 -42.83 6.95
CA LYS A 240 -23.33 -43.70 8.01
C LYS A 240 -24.82 -44.02 7.82
N VAL A 241 -25.64 -43.04 7.46
CA VAL A 241 -27.08 -43.25 7.21
C VAL A 241 -27.30 -44.17 6.02
N ILE A 242 -26.58 -43.95 4.92
CA ILE A 242 -26.67 -44.79 3.71
C ILE A 242 -26.25 -46.22 4.03
N THR A 243 -25.13 -46.42 4.73
CA THR A 243 -24.67 -47.76 5.12
C THR A 243 -25.67 -48.49 6.01
N ASN A 244 -26.26 -47.81 7.01
CA ASN A 244 -27.29 -48.40 7.85
C ASN A 244 -28.54 -48.78 7.04
N PHE A 245 -28.97 -47.92 6.12
CA PHE A 245 -30.13 -48.19 5.27
C PHE A 245 -29.91 -49.40 4.35
N ILE A 246 -28.70 -49.55 3.80
CA ILE A 246 -28.30 -50.72 2.99
C ILE A 246 -28.29 -52.00 3.85
N LEU A 247 -27.77 -51.93 5.08
CA LEU A 247 -27.75 -53.08 6.00
C LEU A 247 -29.16 -53.50 6.42
N ASP A 248 -30.04 -52.56 6.77
CA ASP A 248 -31.43 -52.84 7.12
C ASP A 248 -32.18 -53.44 5.92
N PHE A 249 -31.98 -52.91 4.72
CA PHE A 249 -32.60 -53.45 3.51
C PHE A 249 -32.06 -54.84 3.15
N GLY A 250 -30.76 -55.08 3.32
CA GLY A 250 -30.13 -56.40 3.17
C GLY A 250 -30.67 -57.42 4.19
N TYR A 251 -30.86 -57.00 5.43
CA TYR A 251 -31.44 -57.83 6.48
C TYR A 251 -32.91 -58.18 6.19
N ILE A 252 -33.72 -57.22 5.77
CA ILE A 252 -35.13 -57.43 5.40
C ILE A 252 -35.24 -58.39 4.21
N THR A 253 -34.41 -58.22 3.17
CA THR A 253 -34.42 -59.10 1.99
C THR A 253 -33.99 -60.53 2.33
N LEU A 254 -33.00 -60.71 3.22
CA LEU A 254 -32.62 -62.03 3.74
C LEU A 254 -33.75 -62.71 4.53
N LEU A 255 -34.45 -61.96 5.40
CA LEU A 255 -35.60 -62.48 6.14
C LEU A 255 -36.77 -62.87 5.21
N TRP A 256 -37.01 -62.08 4.15
CA TRP A 256 -38.05 -62.37 3.16
C TRP A 256 -37.74 -63.66 2.38
N ASN A 257 -36.50 -63.82 1.92
CA ASN A 257 -36.06 -65.05 1.25
C ASN A 257 -36.11 -66.27 2.18
N SER A 258 -35.71 -66.14 3.44
CA SER A 258 -35.80 -67.25 4.41
C SER A 258 -37.25 -67.65 4.73
N SER A 259 -38.20 -66.71 4.64
CA SER A 259 -39.62 -66.97 4.90
C SER A 259 -40.28 -67.71 3.73
N ASN A 260 -39.89 -67.38 2.49
CA ASN A 260 -40.36 -68.07 1.28
C ASN A 260 -39.83 -69.51 1.15
N ILE A 261 -38.63 -69.81 1.66
CA ILE A 261 -38.06 -71.17 1.67
C ILE A 261 -38.81 -72.11 2.64
N LYS A 262 -39.47 -71.58 3.67
CA LYS A 262 -40.25 -72.40 4.64
C LYS A 262 -41.69 -72.69 4.20
N LEU A 263 -42.12 -72.16 3.06
CA LEU A 263 -43.48 -72.29 2.52
C LEU A 263 -43.57 -73.22 1.27
N LEU A 264 -42.45 -73.88 0.92
CA LEU A 264 -42.33 -74.94 -0.09
C LEU A 264 -42.11 -76.29 0.60
#